data_AF-A0A180EPI3-F1
#
_entry.id   AF-A0A180EPI3-F1
#
_cell.length_a   1.000
_cell.length_b   1.000
_cell.length_c   1.000
_cell.angle_alpha   90.00
_cell.angle_beta   90.00
_cell.angle_gamma   90.00
#
_symmetry.space_group_name_H-M   'P 1'
#
loop_
_entity.id
_entity.type
_entity.pdbx_description
1 polymer ?
#
loop_
_entity_poly.entity_id
_entity_poly.type
_entity_poly.pdbx_seq_one_letter_code
_entity_poly.pdbx_strand_id
1 'polypeptide(L)'
;MQPRYLLLFFAVVFATVLNGQANLPVLYSTDTVISLRNGDDAETESWRLAPELYPDQFSSSKLGESVTFISDLDSISYTLKEGEAFDFVVVRGTDSAFTRIVYEVSKLQVLKAYAAYDTDERMDIPNFTYASADSPYLLALREKYHLDSIAGQGNDISQMLNLMRWVHNAVEHDGGKNNPTTMDADALITTCGAGKGTLNCRGLGVVLNEVYLAMGIPSRFVTCLPRDTTDFDCHVINTAYSQHLDKWVWLDPTQNAYVMNEEGTLLSIPEVRERLINDEPLLINPDANWNYRATTDKEWYLGYYMAKNLYRFATPLHSTYGYETSATNKQRVYVELRPAGTAQELPAKAVETWADNVNVTTYRTHNPGLFWTKPVVGVK
;
A
#
# COMPACT_ATOMS: atom_id res chain seq x y z
N MET A 1 45.58 23.52 -76.35
CA MET A 1 45.89 22.08 -76.25
C MET A 1 44.80 21.42 -75.41
N GLN A 2 43.95 20.59 -76.02
CA GLN A 2 43.33 19.44 -75.33
C GLN A 2 44.30 18.24 -75.46
N PRO A 3 44.12 17.08 -74.79
CA PRO A 3 43.23 16.70 -73.67
C PRO A 3 43.99 15.92 -72.55
N ARG A 4 43.29 15.51 -71.47
CA ARG A 4 43.14 14.09 -71.08
C ARG A 4 42.39 13.92 -69.76
N TYR A 5 41.27 13.22 -69.85
CA TYR A 5 40.53 12.62 -68.75
C TYR A 5 41.37 11.54 -68.04
N LEU A 6 41.25 11.46 -66.71
CA LEU A 6 41.32 10.16 -66.03
C LEU A 6 40.20 10.11 -64.97
N LEU A 7 39.28 9.19 -65.21
CA LEU A 7 38.21 8.75 -64.31
C LEU A 7 38.78 7.92 -63.14
N LEU A 8 37.95 7.82 -62.09
CA LEU A 8 37.79 6.68 -61.16
C LEU A 8 38.89 6.47 -60.10
N PHE A 9 38.57 6.66 -58.81
CA PHE A 9 37.89 5.61 -58.03
C PHE A 9 37.36 6.17 -56.69
N PHE A 10 36.11 5.83 -56.39
CA PHE A 10 35.44 6.01 -55.11
C PHE A 10 36.05 5.03 -54.11
N ALA A 11 36.58 5.50 -52.98
CA ALA A 11 36.94 4.64 -51.84
C ALA A 11 36.60 5.36 -50.53
N VAL A 12 35.31 5.61 -50.32
CA VAL A 12 34.74 5.65 -48.97
C VAL A 12 34.48 4.20 -48.59
N VAL A 13 35.36 3.60 -47.80
CA VAL A 13 35.06 2.36 -47.08
C VAL A 13 35.58 2.52 -45.66
N PHE A 14 34.64 2.86 -44.79
CA PHE A 14 34.49 2.32 -43.43
C PHE A 14 35.78 1.75 -42.81
N ALA A 15 36.48 2.57 -42.03
CA ALA A 15 37.15 2.06 -40.85
C ALA A 15 36.04 1.54 -39.93
N THR A 16 35.90 0.22 -39.88
CA THR A 16 35.05 -0.51 -38.98
C THR A 16 35.40 -0.11 -37.54
N VAL A 17 34.49 0.59 -36.87
CA VAL A 17 34.40 0.52 -35.42
C VAL A 17 33.93 -0.89 -35.11
N LEU A 18 34.87 -1.81 -34.98
CA LEU A 18 34.64 -3.05 -34.25
C LEU A 18 34.42 -2.64 -32.80
N ASN A 19 33.16 -2.30 -32.47
CA ASN A 19 32.72 -2.26 -31.10
C ASN A 19 32.94 -3.66 -30.55
N GLY A 20 33.91 -3.79 -29.63
CA GLY A 20 34.08 -4.99 -28.84
C GLY A 20 32.76 -5.28 -28.15
N GLN A 21 32.07 -6.32 -28.61
CA GLN A 21 30.98 -6.92 -27.85
C GLN A 21 31.65 -7.39 -26.56
N ALA A 22 31.42 -6.70 -25.45
CA ALA A 22 31.86 -7.18 -24.16
C ALA A 22 31.25 -8.56 -24.00
N ASN A 23 32.09 -9.61 -23.91
CA ASN A 23 31.60 -10.96 -23.67
C ASN A 23 30.88 -10.92 -22.32
N LEU A 24 29.55 -11.08 -22.36
CA LEU A 24 28.76 -11.15 -21.15
C LEU A 24 29.24 -12.36 -20.34
N PRO A 25 29.34 -12.25 -19.01
CA PRO A 25 29.54 -13.41 -18.14
C PRO A 25 28.48 -14.49 -18.43
N VAL A 26 28.87 -15.75 -18.30
CA VAL A 26 28.01 -16.90 -18.57
C VAL A 26 27.92 -17.77 -17.33
N LEU A 27 26.70 -18.09 -16.91
CA LEU A 27 26.41 -19.11 -15.92
C LEU A 27 25.87 -20.36 -16.64
N TYR A 28 26.52 -21.50 -16.47
CA TYR A 28 26.01 -22.76 -17.02
C TYR A 28 25.09 -23.45 -16.02
N SER A 29 24.03 -24.09 -16.49
CA SER A 29 23.11 -24.88 -15.67
C SER A 29 22.59 -26.07 -16.48
N THR A 30 22.34 -27.21 -15.84
CA THR A 30 21.47 -28.25 -16.43
C THR A 30 20.01 -28.08 -16.02
N ASP A 31 19.75 -27.33 -14.95
CA ASP A 31 18.44 -27.11 -14.36
C ASP A 31 17.73 -25.85 -14.87
N THR A 32 16.39 -25.91 -14.88
CA THR A 32 15.51 -24.77 -15.17
C THR A 32 15.26 -23.88 -13.95
N VAL A 33 15.39 -24.45 -12.75
CA VAL A 33 15.26 -23.73 -11.48
C VAL A 33 16.62 -23.76 -10.81
N ILE A 34 17.18 -22.58 -10.56
CA ILE A 34 18.47 -22.40 -9.89
C ILE A 34 18.25 -21.70 -8.55
N SER A 35 19.26 -21.74 -7.69
CA SER A 35 19.19 -21.07 -6.38
C SER A 35 19.64 -19.62 -6.51
N LEU A 36 18.96 -18.72 -5.81
CA LEU A 36 19.29 -17.30 -5.74
C LEU A 36 19.54 -16.91 -4.30
N ARG A 37 20.72 -16.40 -4.00
CA ARG A 37 21.02 -15.79 -2.70
C ARG A 37 21.02 -14.27 -2.86
N ASN A 38 20.15 -13.59 -2.11
CA ASN A 38 19.99 -12.15 -2.16
C ASN A 38 20.57 -11.50 -0.90
N GLY A 39 21.82 -11.06 -0.99
CA GLY A 39 22.56 -10.49 0.12
C GLY A 39 23.35 -11.53 0.91
N ASP A 40 23.72 -11.18 2.14
CA ASP A 40 24.53 -12.03 3.03
C ASP A 40 23.71 -13.09 3.79
N ASP A 41 22.42 -13.22 3.48
CA ASP A 41 21.53 -14.21 4.09
C ASP A 41 21.99 -15.64 3.78
N ALA A 42 21.84 -16.54 4.75
CA ALA A 42 22.20 -17.95 4.59
C ALA A 42 21.19 -18.72 3.71
N GLU A 43 19.98 -18.17 3.55
CA GLU A 43 18.89 -18.79 2.81
C GLU A 43 18.98 -18.47 1.31
N THR A 44 18.49 -19.41 0.50
CA THR A 44 18.41 -19.26 -0.95
C THR A 44 16.97 -19.37 -1.39
N GLU A 45 16.58 -18.51 -2.31
CA GLU A 45 15.30 -18.54 -3.00
C GLU A 45 15.40 -19.39 -4.28
N SER A 46 14.25 -19.85 -4.79
CA SER A 46 14.18 -20.57 -6.07
C SER A 46 13.94 -19.60 -7.22
N TRP A 47 14.87 -19.55 -8.17
CA TRP A 47 14.76 -18.76 -9.39
C TRP A 47 14.48 -19.66 -10.58
N ARG A 48 13.30 -19.52 -11.20
CA ARG A 48 12.98 -20.21 -12.45
C ARG A 48 13.41 -19.35 -13.62
N LEU A 49 14.35 -19.87 -14.43
CA LEU A 49 14.80 -19.19 -15.64
C LEU A 49 13.65 -18.95 -16.60
N ALA A 50 13.53 -17.72 -17.10
CA ALA A 50 12.51 -17.31 -18.06
C ALA A 50 13.16 -16.72 -19.34
N PRO A 51 13.67 -17.55 -20.27
CA PRO A 51 14.30 -17.11 -21.52
C PRO A 51 13.42 -16.19 -22.40
N GLU A 52 12.10 -16.26 -22.24
CA GLU A 52 11.13 -15.41 -22.90
C GLU A 52 11.14 -13.96 -22.39
N LEU A 53 11.70 -13.69 -21.21
CA LEU A 53 11.91 -12.35 -20.68
C LEU A 53 13.28 -11.83 -21.15
N TYR A 54 13.31 -10.61 -21.68
CA TYR A 54 14.53 -10.00 -22.20
C TYR A 54 14.68 -8.55 -21.71
N PRO A 55 15.37 -8.31 -20.58
CA PRO A 55 16.00 -9.30 -19.70
C PRO A 55 15.03 -10.03 -18.76
N ASP A 56 15.42 -11.25 -18.36
CA ASP A 56 14.96 -11.94 -17.14
C ASP A 56 15.57 -11.21 -15.93
N GLN A 57 14.83 -10.26 -15.36
CA GLN A 57 15.37 -9.28 -14.41
C GLN A 57 15.10 -9.67 -12.96
N PHE A 58 16.16 -9.67 -12.14
CA PHE A 58 16.08 -9.66 -10.69
C PHE A 58 16.44 -8.28 -10.13
N SER A 59 15.62 -7.79 -9.20
CA SER A 59 15.79 -6.50 -8.54
C SER A 59 15.95 -6.68 -7.04
N SER A 60 16.88 -5.96 -6.41
CA SER A 60 17.08 -5.98 -4.96
C SER A 60 17.41 -4.59 -4.41
N SER A 61 17.06 -4.36 -3.14
CA SER A 61 17.27 -3.10 -2.43
C SER A 61 18.46 -3.10 -1.47
N LYS A 62 19.22 -4.21 -1.44
CA LYS A 62 20.37 -4.41 -0.55
C LYS A 62 21.66 -3.82 -1.12
N LEU A 63 21.69 -2.49 -1.26
CA LEU A 63 22.82 -1.77 -1.84
C LEU A 63 24.15 -2.17 -1.17
N GLY A 64 25.17 -2.51 -1.96
CA GLY A 64 26.48 -2.92 -1.48
C GLY A 64 26.58 -4.40 -1.06
N GLU A 65 25.47 -5.14 -1.00
CA GLU A 65 25.49 -6.59 -0.79
C GLU A 65 25.54 -7.35 -2.13
N SER A 66 25.86 -8.65 -2.07
CA SER A 66 25.98 -9.49 -3.27
C SER A 66 24.69 -10.26 -3.57
N VAL A 67 24.30 -10.28 -4.84
CA VAL A 67 23.32 -11.23 -5.37
C VAL A 67 24.08 -12.36 -6.05
N THR A 68 23.86 -13.59 -5.61
CA THR A 68 24.50 -14.79 -6.17
C THR A 68 23.45 -15.70 -6.81
N PHE A 69 23.56 -15.94 -8.11
CA PHE A 69 22.85 -17.03 -8.79
C PHE A 69 23.73 -18.27 -8.74
N ILE A 70 23.16 -19.40 -8.31
CA ILE A 70 23.86 -20.66 -8.04
C ILE A 70 23.15 -21.77 -8.80
N SER A 71 23.83 -22.38 -9.77
CA SER A 71 23.35 -23.55 -10.51
C SER A 71 23.98 -24.84 -9.97
N ASP A 72 23.65 -25.96 -10.60
CA ASP A 72 24.29 -27.27 -10.39
C ASP A 72 25.74 -27.32 -10.88
N LEU A 73 26.17 -26.38 -11.73
CA LEU A 73 27.49 -26.41 -12.37
C LEU A 73 28.43 -25.29 -11.90
N ASP A 74 27.90 -24.10 -11.58
CA ASP A 74 28.70 -22.94 -11.23
C ASP A 74 27.86 -21.89 -10.46
N SER A 75 28.45 -20.74 -10.15
CA SER A 75 27.74 -19.60 -9.59
C SER A 75 28.27 -18.29 -10.16
N ILE A 76 27.41 -17.28 -10.18
CA ILE A 76 27.79 -15.92 -10.56
C ILE A 76 27.29 -14.96 -9.48
N SER A 77 28.17 -14.06 -9.06
CA SER A 77 27.89 -13.08 -8.02
C SER A 77 28.12 -11.66 -8.52
N TYR A 78 27.24 -10.75 -8.12
CA TYR A 78 27.38 -9.33 -8.37
C TYR A 78 27.05 -8.52 -7.11
N THR A 79 27.93 -7.59 -6.77
CA THR A 79 27.71 -6.63 -5.68
C THR A 79 26.86 -5.47 -6.20
N LEU A 80 25.69 -5.26 -5.61
CA LEU A 80 24.72 -4.25 -6.03
C LEU A 80 25.28 -2.84 -5.89
N LYS A 81 25.09 -2.05 -6.94
CA LYS A 81 25.46 -0.63 -6.98
C LYS A 81 24.34 0.19 -7.56
N GLU A 82 24.23 1.42 -7.09
CA GLU A 82 23.21 2.34 -7.56
C GLU A 82 23.49 2.79 -9.01
N GLY A 83 22.46 2.76 -9.85
CA GLY A 83 22.55 3.18 -11.26
C GLY A 83 23.30 2.21 -12.18
N GLU A 84 23.81 1.09 -11.68
CA GLU A 84 24.45 0.03 -12.48
C GLU A 84 23.49 -1.15 -12.69
N ALA A 85 23.61 -1.80 -13.85
CA ALA A 85 22.98 -3.08 -14.14
C ALA A 85 24.08 -4.11 -14.44
N PHE A 86 23.91 -5.32 -13.93
CA PHE A 86 24.79 -6.45 -14.24
C PHE A 86 24.08 -7.44 -15.14
N ASP A 87 24.53 -7.49 -16.39
CA ASP A 87 23.98 -8.36 -17.42
C ASP A 87 24.84 -9.62 -17.57
N PHE A 88 24.20 -10.77 -17.64
CA PHE A 88 24.85 -12.06 -17.87
C PHE A 88 23.91 -13.01 -18.61
N VAL A 89 24.43 -14.14 -19.07
CA VAL A 89 23.63 -15.16 -19.77
C VAL A 89 23.63 -16.43 -18.96
N VAL A 90 22.45 -16.99 -18.67
CA VAL A 90 22.33 -18.35 -18.14
C VAL A 90 22.13 -19.31 -19.30
N VAL A 91 23.06 -20.24 -19.50
CA VAL A 91 23.01 -21.23 -20.59
C VAL A 91 22.61 -22.59 -20.05
N ARG A 92 21.59 -23.19 -20.67
CA ARG A 92 21.07 -24.52 -20.34
C ARG A 92 20.91 -25.35 -21.61
N GLY A 93 21.87 -26.23 -21.87
CA GLY A 93 21.88 -27.05 -23.09
C GLY A 93 21.93 -26.17 -24.35
N THR A 94 20.88 -26.19 -25.16
CA THR A 94 20.73 -25.34 -26.36
C THR A 94 19.93 -24.06 -26.11
N ASP A 95 19.47 -23.84 -24.87
CA ASP A 95 18.65 -22.70 -24.45
C ASP A 95 19.48 -21.71 -23.64
N SER A 96 19.06 -20.44 -23.62
CA SER A 96 19.73 -19.39 -22.86
C SER A 96 18.78 -18.29 -22.42
N ALA A 97 18.91 -17.82 -21.19
CA ALA A 97 18.23 -16.64 -20.67
C ALA A 97 19.20 -15.45 -20.58
N PHE A 98 18.81 -14.31 -21.13
CA PHE A 98 19.52 -13.04 -20.90
C PHE A 98 19.02 -12.46 -19.57
N THR A 99 19.87 -12.47 -18.56
CA THR A 99 19.49 -12.18 -17.17
C THR A 99 20.15 -10.89 -16.72
N ARG A 100 19.42 -10.10 -15.92
CA ARG A 100 19.88 -8.82 -15.39
C ARG A 100 19.70 -8.76 -13.88
N ILE A 101 20.72 -8.27 -13.18
CA ILE A 101 20.65 -7.89 -11.77
C ILE A 101 20.68 -6.36 -11.69
N VAL A 102 19.71 -5.77 -10.99
CA VAL A 102 19.67 -4.31 -10.75
C VAL A 102 19.37 -4.00 -9.29
N TYR A 103 19.93 -2.88 -8.82
CA TYR A 103 19.49 -2.25 -7.60
C TYR A 103 18.19 -1.48 -7.82
N GLU A 104 17.21 -1.70 -6.96
CA GLU A 104 15.98 -0.91 -6.89
C GLU A 104 15.69 -0.48 -5.46
N VAL A 105 15.35 0.79 -5.28
CA VAL A 105 15.00 1.35 -3.98
C VAL A 105 13.71 0.68 -3.46
N SER A 106 13.76 0.13 -2.24
CA SER A 106 12.59 -0.50 -1.64
C SER A 106 11.50 0.52 -1.30
N LYS A 107 10.26 0.05 -1.17
CA LYS A 107 9.13 0.90 -0.76
C LYS A 107 9.37 1.53 0.62
N LEU A 108 10.01 0.80 1.54
CA LEU A 108 10.41 1.31 2.85
C LEU A 108 11.50 2.38 2.75
N GLN A 109 12.52 2.21 1.92
CA GLN A 109 13.54 3.24 1.67
C GLN A 109 12.91 4.51 1.08
N VAL A 110 11.93 4.37 0.17
CA VAL A 110 11.15 5.51 -0.33
C VAL A 110 10.38 6.18 0.81
N LEU A 111 9.70 5.42 1.67
CA LEU A 111 8.97 6.00 2.81
C LEU A 111 9.90 6.80 3.74
N LYS A 112 11.09 6.26 4.04
CA LYS A 112 12.13 6.93 4.86
C LYS A 112 12.64 8.21 4.21
N ALA A 113 12.96 8.17 2.91
CA ALA A 113 13.49 9.32 2.18
C ALA A 113 12.53 10.53 2.16
N TYR A 114 11.23 10.28 2.31
CA TYR A 114 10.17 11.30 2.29
C TYR A 114 9.33 11.26 3.58
N ALA A 115 10.00 11.06 4.71
CA ALA A 115 9.37 10.93 6.01
C ALA A 115 8.72 12.23 6.52
N ALA A 116 9.33 13.38 6.21
CA ALA A 116 9.06 14.66 6.86
C ALA A 116 7.64 15.19 6.62
N TYR A 117 7.05 15.76 7.66
CA TYR A 117 5.82 16.54 7.63
C TYR A 117 6.13 18.00 8.01
N ASP A 118 5.21 18.92 7.72
CA ASP A 118 5.28 20.31 8.18
C ASP A 118 4.34 20.49 9.38
N THR A 119 4.88 20.39 10.59
CA THR A 119 4.12 20.56 11.84
C THR A 119 3.80 22.02 12.15
N ASP A 120 4.45 22.97 11.46
CA ASP A 120 4.29 24.41 11.66
C ASP A 120 3.27 25.01 10.69
N GLU A 121 2.93 24.31 9.60
CA GLU A 121 1.83 24.69 8.71
C GLU A 121 0.56 24.97 9.52
N ARG A 122 -0.08 26.10 9.19
CA ARG A 122 -1.40 26.49 9.70
C ARG A 122 -2.32 26.66 8.52
N MET A 123 -3.42 25.92 8.51
CA MET A 123 -4.45 25.98 7.49
C MET A 123 -5.82 25.95 8.15
N ASP A 124 -6.76 26.72 7.59
CA ASP A 124 -8.16 26.65 8.00
C ASP A 124 -8.84 25.47 7.30
N ILE A 125 -8.78 24.31 7.96
CA ILE A 125 -9.48 23.09 7.55
C ILE A 125 -10.69 22.95 8.47
N PRO A 126 -11.90 22.68 7.93
CA PRO A 126 -13.05 22.41 8.77
C PRO A 126 -12.78 21.25 9.76
N ASN A 127 -13.46 21.23 10.89
CA ASN A 127 -13.32 20.14 11.86
C ASN A 127 -13.88 18.82 11.31
N PHE A 128 -13.19 17.73 11.61
CA PHE A 128 -13.74 16.39 11.40
C PHE A 128 -14.99 16.18 12.25
N THR A 129 -16.01 15.53 11.68
CA THR A 129 -17.27 15.24 12.37
C THR A 129 -17.63 13.76 12.30
N TYR A 130 -18.31 13.27 13.34
CA TYR A 130 -18.75 11.88 13.44
C TYR A 130 -20.26 11.86 13.69
N ALA A 131 -20.98 11.02 12.94
CA ALA A 131 -22.41 10.85 13.16
C ALA A 131 -22.70 10.34 14.59
N SER A 132 -23.76 10.86 15.21
CA SER A 132 -24.23 10.33 16.49
C SER A 132 -24.73 8.90 16.31
N ALA A 133 -24.42 8.04 17.28
CA ALA A 133 -24.97 6.69 17.37
C ALA A 133 -26.51 6.67 17.48
N ASP A 134 -27.12 7.79 17.89
CA ASP A 134 -28.58 7.96 17.96
C ASP A 134 -29.23 8.24 16.59
N SER A 135 -28.43 8.34 15.52
CA SER A 135 -28.96 8.45 14.15
C SER A 135 -29.83 7.22 13.83
N PRO A 136 -31.05 7.39 13.25
CA PRO A 136 -31.94 6.27 12.96
C PRO A 136 -31.30 5.15 12.12
N TYR A 137 -30.42 5.52 11.17
CA TYR A 137 -29.72 4.55 10.33
C TYR A 137 -28.69 3.72 11.12
N LEU A 138 -27.99 4.36 12.04
CA LEU A 138 -26.97 3.70 12.86
C LEU A 138 -27.60 2.86 13.98
N LEU A 139 -28.72 3.31 14.56
CA LEU A 139 -29.54 2.50 15.46
C LEU A 139 -30.07 1.24 14.76
N ALA A 140 -30.64 1.39 13.56
CA ALA A 140 -31.11 0.26 12.77
C ALA A 140 -29.96 -0.72 12.43
N LEU A 141 -28.77 -0.21 12.10
CA LEU A 141 -27.58 -1.04 11.86
C LEU A 141 -27.19 -1.83 13.13
N ARG A 142 -27.12 -1.15 14.28
CA ARG A 142 -26.80 -1.75 15.58
C ARG A 142 -27.76 -2.86 15.96
N GLU A 143 -29.06 -2.60 15.82
CA GLU A 143 -30.12 -3.56 16.15
C GLU A 143 -30.13 -4.76 15.19
N LYS A 144 -30.09 -4.51 13.87
CA LYS A 144 -30.19 -5.55 12.84
C LYS A 144 -29.06 -6.58 12.93
N TYR A 145 -27.84 -6.13 13.22
CA TYR A 145 -26.66 -6.99 13.29
C TYR A 145 -26.29 -7.39 14.71
N HIS A 146 -27.08 -7.02 15.73
CA HIS A 146 -26.82 -7.32 17.13
C HIS A 146 -25.42 -6.89 17.58
N LEU A 147 -24.99 -5.69 17.17
CA LEU A 147 -23.61 -5.22 17.35
C LEU A 147 -23.18 -5.18 18.82
N ASP A 148 -24.12 -4.92 19.76
CA ASP A 148 -23.86 -5.01 21.20
C ASP A 148 -23.35 -6.38 21.65
N SER A 149 -23.94 -7.45 21.10
CA SER A 149 -23.53 -8.82 21.42
C SER A 149 -22.17 -9.16 20.82
N ILE A 150 -21.88 -8.61 19.64
CA ILE A 150 -20.60 -8.84 18.94
C ILE A 150 -19.48 -8.08 19.66
N ALA A 151 -19.71 -6.80 19.97
CA ALA A 151 -18.78 -5.94 20.68
C ALA A 151 -18.44 -6.52 22.06
N GLY A 152 -19.45 -7.05 22.76
CA GLY A 152 -19.33 -7.55 24.12
C GLY A 152 -19.31 -6.43 25.15
N GLN A 153 -18.96 -6.78 26.40
CA GLN A 153 -19.08 -5.88 27.56
C GLN A 153 -17.74 -5.33 28.06
N GLY A 154 -16.65 -5.55 27.31
CA GLY A 154 -15.33 -5.03 27.67
C GLY A 154 -15.16 -3.54 27.35
N ASN A 155 -13.94 -3.03 27.49
CA ASN A 155 -13.62 -1.65 27.13
C ASN A 155 -13.72 -1.42 25.60
N ASP A 156 -13.65 -0.15 25.20
CA ASP A 156 -13.69 0.27 23.80
C ASP A 156 -12.69 -0.46 22.90
N ILE A 157 -11.47 -0.75 23.38
CA ILE A 157 -10.49 -1.57 22.64
C ILE A 157 -11.06 -2.95 22.32
N SER A 158 -11.52 -3.68 23.34
CA SER A 158 -12.03 -5.04 23.15
C SER A 158 -13.24 -5.04 22.21
N GLN A 159 -14.11 -4.03 22.31
CA GLN A 159 -15.24 -3.84 21.41
C GLN A 159 -14.77 -3.58 19.98
N MET A 160 -13.77 -2.70 19.78
CA MET A 160 -13.19 -2.43 18.45
C MET A 160 -12.66 -3.72 17.81
N LEU A 161 -11.83 -4.47 18.53
CA LEU A 161 -11.22 -5.69 18.02
C LEU A 161 -12.26 -6.77 17.68
N ASN A 162 -13.30 -6.93 18.51
CA ASN A 162 -14.38 -7.89 18.25
C ASN A 162 -15.19 -7.53 17.01
N LEU A 163 -15.53 -6.24 16.85
CA LEU A 163 -16.29 -5.75 15.69
C LEU A 163 -15.46 -5.82 14.41
N MET A 164 -14.17 -5.47 14.44
CA MET A 164 -13.26 -5.64 13.30
C MET A 164 -13.21 -7.10 12.84
N ARG A 165 -13.01 -8.01 13.78
CA ARG A 165 -12.99 -9.45 13.52
C ARG A 165 -14.31 -9.94 12.95
N TRP A 166 -15.43 -9.44 13.45
CA TRP A 166 -16.74 -9.77 12.90
C TRP A 166 -16.90 -9.28 11.46
N VAL A 167 -16.55 -8.03 11.15
CA VAL A 167 -16.61 -7.51 9.77
C VAL A 167 -15.73 -8.33 8.84
N HIS A 168 -14.50 -8.64 9.27
CA HIS A 168 -13.57 -9.49 8.54
C HIS A 168 -14.19 -10.86 8.18
N ASN A 169 -14.91 -11.47 9.11
CA ASN A 169 -15.54 -12.78 8.90
C ASN A 169 -16.88 -12.70 8.16
N ALA A 170 -17.60 -11.58 8.28
CA ALA A 170 -18.93 -11.41 7.73
C ALA A 170 -18.92 -11.22 6.22
N VAL A 171 -17.87 -10.57 5.68
CA VAL A 171 -17.72 -10.26 4.25
C VAL A 171 -16.30 -10.56 3.77
N GLU A 172 -16.20 -11.37 2.73
CA GLU A 172 -14.90 -11.75 2.16
C GLU A 172 -14.27 -10.61 1.35
N HIS A 173 -12.94 -10.52 1.43
CA HIS A 173 -12.15 -9.55 0.66
C HIS A 173 -11.74 -10.09 -0.72
N ASP A 174 -11.90 -9.25 -1.74
CA ASP A 174 -11.31 -9.41 -3.07
C ASP A 174 -10.93 -8.04 -3.64
N GLY A 175 -9.62 -7.75 -3.67
CA GLY A 175 -9.08 -6.48 -4.18
C GLY A 175 -9.32 -6.26 -5.68
N GLY A 176 -9.59 -7.32 -6.45
CA GLY A 176 -9.87 -7.23 -7.88
C GLY A 176 -11.34 -6.92 -8.22
N LYS A 177 -12.21 -6.74 -7.21
CA LYS A 177 -13.64 -6.51 -7.40
C LYS A 177 -14.03 -5.07 -7.13
N ASN A 178 -14.99 -4.60 -7.91
CA ASN A 178 -15.70 -3.35 -7.64
C ASN A 178 -16.71 -3.58 -6.53
N ASN A 179 -16.88 -2.60 -5.65
CA ASN A 179 -17.93 -2.63 -4.64
C ASN A 179 -19.31 -2.33 -5.27
N PRO A 180 -20.41 -2.71 -4.60
CA PRO A 180 -21.75 -2.23 -4.92
C PRO A 180 -21.83 -0.70 -4.98
N THR A 181 -22.80 -0.18 -5.76
CA THR A 181 -23.02 1.27 -5.90
C THR A 181 -23.55 1.92 -4.64
N THR A 182 -24.39 1.21 -3.89
CA THR A 182 -24.82 1.59 -2.54
C THR A 182 -23.74 1.20 -1.55
N MET A 183 -23.07 2.20 -0.99
CA MET A 183 -21.90 2.09 -0.13
C MET A 183 -22.24 2.54 1.29
N ASP A 184 -23.19 1.84 1.89
CA ASP A 184 -23.47 1.85 3.33
C ASP A 184 -23.36 0.43 3.89
N ALA A 185 -23.12 0.30 5.19
CA ALA A 185 -22.80 -0.98 5.80
C ALA A 185 -23.91 -2.01 5.61
N ASP A 186 -25.18 -1.60 5.72
CA ASP A 186 -26.32 -2.51 5.58
C ASP A 186 -26.39 -3.11 4.17
N ALA A 187 -26.30 -2.24 3.15
CA ALA A 187 -26.33 -2.66 1.75
C ALA A 187 -25.14 -3.56 1.40
N LEU A 188 -23.95 -3.19 1.84
CA LEU A 188 -22.72 -3.94 1.57
C LEU A 188 -22.74 -5.32 2.23
N ILE A 189 -23.10 -5.42 3.52
CA ILE A 189 -23.21 -6.71 4.21
C ILE A 189 -24.35 -7.54 3.62
N THR A 190 -25.50 -6.93 3.30
CA THR A 190 -26.64 -7.67 2.73
C THR A 190 -26.32 -8.27 1.36
N THR A 191 -25.56 -7.53 0.54
CA THR A 191 -25.22 -7.90 -0.85
C THR A 191 -24.04 -8.88 -0.91
N CYS A 192 -22.99 -8.64 -0.14
CA CYS A 192 -21.74 -9.40 -0.23
C CYS A 192 -21.49 -10.34 0.94
N GLY A 193 -22.15 -10.14 2.08
CA GLY A 193 -21.95 -10.97 3.27
C GLY A 193 -22.49 -12.40 3.13
N ALA A 194 -22.05 -13.27 4.04
CA ALA A 194 -22.46 -14.68 4.09
C ALA A 194 -22.23 -15.44 2.77
N GLY A 195 -21.10 -15.19 2.11
CA GLY A 195 -20.68 -15.87 0.88
C GLY A 195 -21.43 -15.45 -0.39
N LYS A 196 -22.24 -14.39 -0.34
CA LYS A 196 -22.98 -13.89 -1.51
C LYS A 196 -22.12 -13.11 -2.49
N GLY A 197 -20.99 -12.57 -2.03
CA GLY A 197 -20.06 -11.79 -2.84
C GLY A 197 -18.83 -11.41 -2.04
N THR A 198 -18.08 -10.44 -2.57
CA THR A 198 -16.85 -9.94 -1.97
C THR A 198 -16.81 -8.41 -2.01
N LEU A 199 -15.95 -7.81 -1.20
CA LEU A 199 -15.66 -6.37 -1.23
C LEU A 199 -14.15 -6.15 -1.36
N ASN A 200 -13.75 -5.03 -1.97
CA ASN A 200 -12.37 -4.58 -1.85
C ASN A 200 -12.13 -3.88 -0.50
N CYS A 201 -10.88 -3.49 -0.23
CA CYS A 201 -10.47 -2.83 1.02
C CYS A 201 -11.33 -1.59 1.37
N ARG A 202 -11.74 -0.78 0.39
CA ARG A 202 -12.61 0.38 0.61
C ARG A 202 -13.99 -0.03 1.11
N GLY A 203 -14.57 -1.09 0.55
CA GLY A 203 -15.88 -1.58 0.95
C GLY A 203 -15.88 -2.06 2.40
N LEU A 204 -14.88 -2.87 2.78
CA LEU A 204 -14.68 -3.30 4.17
C LEU A 204 -14.42 -2.12 5.11
N GLY A 205 -13.62 -1.15 4.68
CA GLY A 205 -13.35 0.07 5.44
C GLY A 205 -14.61 0.88 5.74
N VAL A 206 -15.53 0.99 4.76
CA VAL A 206 -16.83 1.64 4.93
C VAL A 206 -17.71 0.87 5.92
N VAL A 207 -17.82 -0.45 5.77
CA VAL A 207 -18.59 -1.30 6.68
C VAL A 207 -18.10 -1.12 8.12
N LEU A 208 -16.79 -1.29 8.35
CA LEU A 208 -16.22 -1.19 9.69
C LEU A 208 -16.37 0.22 10.28
N ASN A 209 -16.24 1.25 9.45
CA ASN A 209 -16.41 2.63 9.89
C ASN A 209 -17.81 2.89 10.45
N GLU A 210 -18.85 2.48 9.71
CA GLU A 210 -20.24 2.69 10.13
C GLU A 210 -20.63 1.80 11.31
N VAL A 211 -20.08 0.60 11.41
CA VAL A 211 -20.21 -0.29 12.58
C VAL A 211 -19.67 0.38 13.84
N TYR A 212 -18.50 1.03 13.77
CA TYR A 212 -17.98 1.80 14.91
C TYR A 212 -18.83 3.01 15.25
N LEU A 213 -19.29 3.76 14.26
CA LEU A 213 -20.17 4.91 14.48
C LEU A 213 -21.49 4.48 15.16
N ALA A 214 -22.04 3.30 14.79
CA ALA A 214 -23.23 2.74 15.42
C ALA A 214 -23.03 2.37 16.89
N MET A 215 -21.80 2.08 17.29
CA MET A 215 -21.41 1.84 18.68
C MET A 215 -21.00 3.12 19.42
N GLY A 216 -21.09 4.29 18.77
CA GLY A 216 -20.68 5.57 19.36
C GLY A 216 -19.16 5.76 19.44
N ILE A 217 -18.41 4.98 18.67
CA ILE A 217 -16.95 5.04 18.61
C ILE A 217 -16.56 5.95 17.44
N PRO A 218 -15.88 7.09 17.68
CA PRO A 218 -15.36 7.91 16.59
C PRO A 218 -14.38 7.11 15.74
N SER A 219 -14.68 6.98 14.45
CA SER A 219 -13.89 6.22 13.49
C SER A 219 -13.78 6.96 12.17
N ARG A 220 -12.69 6.68 11.44
CA ARG A 220 -12.49 7.08 10.05
C ARG A 220 -11.97 5.87 9.28
N PHE A 221 -12.48 5.63 8.07
CA PHE A 221 -11.71 4.84 7.10
C PHE A 221 -10.68 5.76 6.45
N VAL A 222 -9.45 5.28 6.30
CA VAL A 222 -8.30 6.03 5.81
C VAL A 222 -7.74 5.31 4.59
N THR A 223 -7.73 6.01 3.46
CA THR A 223 -7.05 5.57 2.25
C THR A 223 -5.55 5.84 2.43
N CYS A 224 -4.77 4.78 2.53
CA CYS A 224 -3.32 4.78 2.57
C CYS A 224 -2.81 4.68 1.12
N LEU A 225 -2.08 5.69 0.68
CA LEU A 225 -1.73 5.91 -0.73
C LEU A 225 -0.21 5.89 -0.94
N PRO A 226 0.25 5.35 -2.08
CA PRO A 226 1.65 5.37 -2.45
C PRO A 226 2.17 6.76 -2.81
N ARG A 227 3.50 6.87 -2.89
CA ARG A 227 4.18 8.04 -3.45
C ARG A 227 3.90 8.20 -4.94
N ASP A 228 4.04 7.11 -5.67
CA ASP A 228 3.78 7.07 -7.10
C ASP A 228 2.29 7.27 -7.35
N THR A 229 1.92 8.38 -8.00
CA THR A 229 0.53 8.70 -8.33
C THR A 229 0.00 7.91 -9.52
N THR A 230 0.86 7.15 -10.20
CA THR A 230 0.49 6.22 -11.28
C THR A 230 0.28 4.79 -10.78
N ASP A 231 0.67 4.50 -9.53
CA ASP A 231 0.27 3.28 -8.82
C ASP A 231 -1.14 3.45 -8.25
N PHE A 232 -2.10 2.77 -8.88
CA PHE A 232 -3.51 2.78 -8.49
C PHE A 232 -3.82 1.80 -7.36
N ASP A 233 -2.87 0.93 -6.98
CA ASP A 233 -3.03 0.06 -5.83
C ASP A 233 -2.80 0.87 -4.54
N CYS A 234 -3.79 0.80 -3.65
CA CYS A 234 -3.82 1.49 -2.38
C CYS A 234 -4.46 0.57 -1.34
N HIS A 235 -4.33 0.92 -0.06
CA HIS A 235 -4.99 0.16 1.00
C HIS A 235 -5.92 1.04 1.80
N VAL A 236 -7.10 0.53 2.16
CA VAL A 236 -8.04 1.25 3.03
C VAL A 236 -8.17 0.48 4.34
N ILE A 237 -7.81 1.14 5.42
CA ILE A 237 -7.94 0.64 6.79
C ILE A 237 -8.76 1.61 7.62
N ASN A 238 -9.08 1.26 8.86
CA ASN A 238 -9.77 2.13 9.79
C ASN A 238 -8.83 2.64 10.87
N THR A 239 -9.15 3.83 11.36
CA THR A 239 -8.68 4.30 12.65
C THR A 239 -9.88 4.59 13.54
N ALA A 240 -9.87 4.11 14.77
CA ALA A 240 -10.89 4.38 15.77
C ALA A 240 -10.27 5.00 17.02
N TYR A 241 -10.94 5.97 17.63
CA TYR A 241 -10.41 6.66 18.80
C TYR A 241 -10.79 5.89 20.07
N SER A 242 -9.78 5.38 20.76
CA SER A 242 -9.94 4.79 22.07
C SER A 242 -9.89 5.88 23.15
N GLN A 243 -10.97 5.99 23.90
CA GLN A 243 -11.03 6.77 25.14
C GLN A 243 -10.16 6.12 26.23
N HIS A 244 -10.04 4.78 26.24
CA HIS A 244 -9.21 4.09 27.21
C HIS A 244 -7.72 4.37 27.04
N LEU A 245 -7.22 4.41 25.81
CA LEU A 245 -5.82 4.76 25.50
C LEU A 245 -5.59 6.25 25.27
N ASP A 246 -6.66 7.04 25.23
CA ASP A 246 -6.69 8.42 24.77
C ASP A 246 -5.97 8.64 23.41
N LYS A 247 -6.17 7.73 22.47
CA LYS A 247 -5.54 7.80 21.14
C LYS A 247 -6.27 7.04 20.05
N TRP A 248 -5.88 7.32 18.81
CA TRP A 248 -6.26 6.59 17.61
C TRP A 248 -5.63 5.18 17.55
N VAL A 249 -6.29 4.23 16.90
CA VAL A 249 -5.84 2.83 16.83
C VAL A 249 -5.95 2.28 15.40
N TRP A 250 -4.90 1.60 14.90
CA TRP A 250 -4.86 0.91 13.62
C TRP A 250 -5.77 -0.32 13.61
N LEU A 251 -6.71 -0.38 12.66
CA LEU A 251 -7.68 -1.47 12.55
C LEU A 251 -7.88 -1.82 11.07
N ASP A 252 -7.42 -2.99 10.64
CA ASP A 252 -7.52 -3.46 9.25
C ASP A 252 -8.51 -4.64 9.13
N PRO A 253 -9.74 -4.42 8.63
CA PRO A 253 -10.71 -5.49 8.43
C PRO A 253 -10.35 -6.44 7.28
N THR A 254 -9.48 -6.06 6.35
CA THR A 254 -9.05 -6.96 5.26
C THR A 254 -8.15 -8.07 5.79
N GLN A 255 -7.25 -7.73 6.71
CA GLN A 255 -6.25 -8.65 7.28
C GLN A 255 -6.58 -9.14 8.70
N ASN A 256 -7.74 -8.75 9.26
CA ASN A 256 -8.02 -8.93 10.70
C ASN A 256 -6.84 -8.43 11.57
N ALA A 257 -6.22 -7.32 11.16
CA ALA A 257 -4.92 -6.92 11.67
C ALA A 257 -5.00 -5.64 12.52
N TYR A 258 -4.29 -5.67 13.63
CA TYR A 258 -3.93 -4.51 14.43
C TYR A 258 -2.44 -4.59 14.78
N VAL A 259 -1.82 -3.42 14.91
CA VAL A 259 -0.37 -3.31 15.11
C VAL A 259 -0.10 -2.88 16.55
N MET A 260 0.93 -3.47 17.15
CA MET A 260 1.36 -3.22 18.53
C MET A 260 2.85 -2.87 18.57
N ASN A 261 3.25 -2.19 19.63
CA ASN A 261 4.66 -2.15 20.03
C ASN A 261 5.05 -3.43 20.80
N GLU A 262 6.31 -3.50 21.20
CA GLU A 262 6.93 -4.58 21.96
C GLU A 262 6.29 -4.84 23.34
N GLU A 263 5.65 -3.83 23.95
CA GLU A 263 4.87 -4.01 25.20
C GLU A 263 3.44 -4.52 24.96
N GLY A 264 3.02 -4.73 23.71
CA GLY A 264 1.66 -5.14 23.37
C GLY A 264 0.65 -3.99 23.39
N THR A 265 1.11 -2.73 23.41
CA THR A 265 0.24 -1.56 23.30
C THR A 265 -0.14 -1.34 21.84
N LEU A 266 -1.44 -1.22 21.57
CA LEU A 266 -1.94 -0.94 20.21
C LEU A 266 -1.40 0.39 19.68
N LEU A 267 -1.11 0.46 18.39
CA LEU A 267 -0.55 1.62 17.72
C LEU A 267 -1.55 2.25 16.75
N SER A 268 -1.43 3.56 16.55
CA SER A 268 -2.11 4.34 15.52
C SER A 268 -1.36 4.29 14.19
N ILE A 269 -2.01 4.68 13.10
CA ILE A 269 -1.38 4.84 11.77
C ILE A 269 -0.11 5.69 11.80
N PRO A 270 -0.09 6.91 12.40
CA PRO A 270 1.14 7.70 12.47
C PRO A 270 2.24 7.03 13.30
N GLU A 271 1.91 6.36 14.41
CA GLU A 271 2.92 5.63 15.20
C GLU A 271 3.53 4.46 14.42
N VAL A 272 2.72 3.68 13.70
CA VAL A 272 3.22 2.58 12.85
C VAL A 272 4.13 3.12 11.74
N ARG A 273 3.73 4.21 11.09
CA ARG A 273 4.54 4.86 10.06
C ARG A 273 5.88 5.34 10.61
N GLU A 274 5.88 6.02 11.76
CA GLU A 274 7.08 6.53 12.40
C GLU A 274 8.05 5.40 12.78
N ARG A 275 7.49 4.31 13.34
CA ARG A 275 8.28 3.12 13.68
C ARG A 275 8.92 2.46 12.48
N LEU A 276 8.22 2.33 11.36
CA LEU A 276 8.82 1.85 10.10
C LEU A 276 9.97 2.75 9.62
N ILE A 277 9.82 4.07 9.76
CA ILE A 277 10.84 5.03 9.34
C ILE A 277 12.10 4.90 10.20
N ASN A 278 11.92 4.67 11.51
CA ASN A 278 13.00 4.63 12.50
C ASN A 278 13.55 3.21 12.76
N ASP A 279 13.12 2.20 11.99
CA ASP A 279 13.47 0.79 12.20
C ASP A 279 13.13 0.28 13.61
N GLU A 280 12.03 0.79 14.19
CA GLU A 280 11.55 0.37 15.50
C GLU A 280 10.68 -0.90 15.41
N PRO A 281 10.66 -1.74 16.45
CA PRO A 281 9.87 -2.95 16.46
C PRO A 281 8.37 -2.71 16.23
N LEU A 282 7.77 -3.61 15.44
CA LEU A 282 6.33 -3.68 15.22
C LEU A 282 5.88 -5.12 15.34
N LEU A 283 4.78 -5.32 16.06
CA LEU A 283 4.10 -6.60 16.23
C LEU A 283 2.74 -6.54 15.54
N ILE A 284 2.37 -7.65 14.92
CA ILE A 284 1.04 -7.90 14.37
C ILE A 284 0.37 -8.97 15.23
N ASN A 285 -0.94 -8.88 15.41
CA ASN A 285 -1.66 -9.89 16.17
C ASN A 285 -1.52 -11.30 15.57
N PRO A 286 -1.36 -12.35 16.41
CA PRO A 286 -1.05 -13.71 15.92
C PRO A 286 -2.08 -14.32 14.96
N ASP A 287 -3.32 -13.83 14.99
CA ASP A 287 -4.44 -14.32 14.20
C ASP A 287 -4.82 -13.39 13.03
N ALA A 288 -3.92 -12.47 12.66
CA ALA A 288 -4.06 -11.71 11.42
C ALA A 288 -3.97 -12.64 10.20
N ASN A 289 -4.92 -12.50 9.29
CA ASN A 289 -5.07 -13.36 8.13
C ASN A 289 -5.93 -12.69 7.04
N TRP A 290 -5.82 -13.20 5.81
CA TRP A 290 -6.73 -12.82 4.72
C TRP A 290 -7.87 -13.85 4.59
N ASN A 291 -8.97 -13.65 5.33
CA ASN A 291 -10.18 -14.48 5.32
C ASN A 291 -9.90 -15.99 5.41
N TYR A 292 -8.95 -16.37 6.25
CA TYR A 292 -8.41 -17.72 6.47
C TYR A 292 -7.77 -18.38 5.24
N ARG A 293 -7.53 -17.64 4.16
CA ARG A 293 -6.83 -18.12 2.96
C ARG A 293 -5.31 -18.16 3.16
N ALA A 294 -4.77 -17.19 3.90
CA ALA A 294 -3.37 -17.11 4.26
C ALA A 294 -3.19 -16.35 5.57
N THR A 295 -2.18 -16.71 6.36
CA THR A 295 -1.74 -15.91 7.52
C THR A 295 -1.07 -14.63 7.00
N THR A 296 -1.27 -13.52 7.69
CA THR A 296 -0.63 -12.25 7.31
C THR A 296 0.85 -12.30 7.69
N ASP A 297 1.72 -12.35 6.68
CA ASP A 297 3.16 -12.22 6.89
C ASP A 297 3.51 -10.76 7.24
N LYS A 298 4.22 -10.56 8.35
CA LYS A 298 4.52 -9.23 8.89
C LYS A 298 5.47 -8.45 7.97
N GLU A 299 6.52 -9.09 7.45
CA GLU A 299 7.53 -8.40 6.65
C GLU A 299 6.96 -7.97 5.29
N TRP A 300 6.17 -8.84 4.66
CA TRP A 300 5.41 -8.50 3.48
C TRP A 300 4.35 -7.43 3.76
N TYR A 301 3.54 -7.59 4.80
CA TYR A 301 2.43 -6.68 5.09
C TYR A 301 2.93 -5.30 5.50
N LEU A 302 3.80 -5.19 6.51
CA LEU A 302 4.28 -3.91 7.02
C LEU A 302 5.48 -3.38 6.23
N GLY A 303 6.49 -4.22 6.00
CA GLY A 303 7.77 -3.83 5.40
C GLY A 303 7.73 -3.60 3.89
N TYR A 304 6.78 -4.21 3.17
CA TYR A 304 6.60 -4.02 1.73
C TYR A 304 5.28 -3.30 1.39
N TYR A 305 4.13 -3.92 1.70
CA TYR A 305 2.83 -3.45 1.22
C TYR A 305 2.38 -2.15 1.91
N MET A 306 2.40 -2.10 3.24
CA MET A 306 2.06 -0.88 3.97
C MET A 306 3.16 0.16 3.90
N ALA A 307 4.44 -0.21 3.89
CA ALA A 307 5.53 0.75 3.63
C ALA A 307 5.32 1.52 2.31
N LYS A 308 4.81 0.83 1.27
CA LYS A 308 4.37 1.49 0.02
C LYS A 308 3.25 2.49 0.27
N ASN A 309 2.21 2.09 1.00
CA ASN A 309 0.94 2.82 1.14
C ASN A 309 0.90 3.84 2.29
N LEU A 310 1.88 3.87 3.19
CA LEU A 310 1.95 4.83 4.32
C LEU A 310 2.60 6.16 3.93
N TYR A 311 2.64 6.48 2.63
CA TYR A 311 3.21 7.73 2.15
C TYR A 311 2.23 8.89 2.28
N ARG A 312 0.99 8.73 1.78
CA ARG A 312 -0.09 9.74 1.84
C ARG A 312 -1.36 9.15 2.43
N PHE A 313 -2.18 10.00 3.04
CA PHE A 313 -3.43 9.57 3.65
C PHE A 313 -4.58 10.42 3.17
N ALA A 314 -5.72 9.81 2.86
CA ALA A 314 -6.94 10.53 2.53
C ALA A 314 -8.15 9.94 3.26
N THR A 315 -9.01 10.79 3.79
CA THR A 315 -10.22 10.35 4.50
C THR A 315 -11.34 11.39 4.34
N PRO A 316 -12.62 10.99 4.36
CA PRO A 316 -13.71 11.93 4.48
C PRO A 316 -13.57 12.84 5.69
N LEU A 317 -13.92 14.10 5.52
CA LEU A 317 -14.06 15.05 6.63
C LEU A 317 -15.22 14.66 7.57
N HIS A 318 -16.28 14.08 6.99
CA HIS A 318 -17.48 13.67 7.72
C HIS A 318 -17.60 12.14 7.71
N SER A 319 -17.52 11.54 8.89
CA SER A 319 -17.74 10.11 9.09
C SER A 319 -19.22 9.89 9.41
N THR A 320 -19.99 9.50 8.40
CA THR A 320 -21.45 9.29 8.50
C THR A 320 -21.90 8.05 7.76
N TYR A 321 -23.08 7.53 8.10
CA TYR A 321 -23.73 6.44 7.37
C TYR A 321 -23.94 6.80 5.88
N GLY A 322 -23.60 5.88 4.97
CA GLY A 322 -23.78 6.02 3.53
C GLY A 322 -22.98 7.16 2.90
N TYR A 323 -21.88 7.60 3.53
CA TYR A 323 -21.07 8.71 3.02
C TYR A 323 -20.55 8.43 1.60
N GLU A 324 -20.11 7.20 1.34
CA GLU A 324 -19.57 6.79 0.04
C GLU A 324 -20.64 6.39 -0.98
N THR A 325 -21.92 6.32 -0.59
CA THR A 325 -23.02 6.05 -1.54
C THR A 325 -23.09 7.18 -2.57
N SER A 326 -23.04 6.83 -3.85
CA SER A 326 -23.19 7.81 -4.93
C SER A 326 -24.62 8.32 -4.99
N ALA A 327 -24.77 9.63 -5.12
CA ALA A 327 -26.05 10.28 -5.33
C ALA A 327 -25.83 11.54 -6.17
N THR A 328 -26.74 11.83 -7.10
CA THR A 328 -26.62 12.98 -8.00
C THR A 328 -26.52 14.28 -7.20
N ASN A 329 -25.59 15.16 -7.59
CA ASN A 329 -25.31 16.45 -6.92
C ASN A 329 -24.79 16.34 -5.47
N LYS A 330 -24.43 15.14 -4.99
CA LYS A 330 -23.86 14.97 -3.64
C LYS A 330 -22.57 15.76 -3.50
N GLN A 331 -22.38 16.35 -2.33
CA GLN A 331 -21.14 17.03 -1.96
C GLN A 331 -20.31 16.08 -1.09
N ARG A 332 -19.04 15.92 -1.43
CA ARG A 332 -18.05 15.23 -0.59
C ARG A 332 -16.93 16.18 -0.25
N VAL A 333 -16.39 16.00 0.95
CA VAL A 333 -15.29 16.78 1.49
C VAL A 333 -14.29 15.79 2.05
N TYR A 334 -13.08 15.86 1.52
CA TYR A 334 -11.95 15.02 1.90
C TYR A 334 -10.84 15.87 2.47
N VAL A 335 -10.05 15.27 3.35
CA VAL A 335 -8.76 15.80 3.77
C VAL A 335 -7.68 14.82 3.33
N GLU A 336 -6.60 15.32 2.74
CA GLU A 336 -5.41 14.57 2.34
C GLU A 336 -4.20 15.07 3.15
N LEU A 337 -3.49 14.16 3.84
CA LEU A 337 -2.21 14.41 4.47
C LEU A 337 -1.08 13.93 3.55
N ARG A 338 -0.12 14.82 3.26
CA ARG A 338 1.04 14.53 2.42
C ARG A 338 2.35 14.90 3.13
N PRO A 339 3.45 14.16 2.94
CA PRO A 339 4.76 14.60 3.41
C PRO A 339 5.12 15.97 2.83
N ALA A 340 5.93 16.73 3.56
CA ALA A 340 6.50 17.99 3.09
C ALA A 340 7.51 17.75 1.95
N GLY A 341 7.79 18.78 1.14
CA GLY A 341 8.79 18.70 0.07
C GLY A 341 8.40 17.84 -1.13
N THR A 342 7.09 17.59 -1.36
CA THR A 342 6.62 16.87 -2.55
C THR A 342 6.88 17.68 -3.82
N ALA A 343 7.47 17.06 -4.86
CA ALA A 343 7.87 17.69 -6.12
C ALA A 343 6.74 18.36 -6.93
N GLN A 344 5.47 18.14 -6.57
CA GLN A 344 4.32 18.78 -7.16
C GLN A 344 3.50 19.46 -6.05
N GLU A 345 3.65 20.78 -5.95
CA GLU A 345 2.77 21.62 -5.14
C GLU A 345 1.36 21.55 -5.75
N LEU A 346 0.48 20.84 -5.05
CA LEU A 346 -0.94 20.83 -5.35
C LEU A 346 -1.60 21.98 -4.57
N PRO A 347 -2.71 22.55 -5.08
CA PRO A 347 -3.41 23.57 -4.32
C PRO A 347 -3.90 22.99 -2.98
N ALA A 348 -3.74 23.80 -1.92
CA ALA A 348 -4.21 23.51 -0.57
C ALA A 348 -5.70 23.12 -0.51
N LYS A 349 -6.49 23.63 -1.45
CA LYS A 349 -7.89 23.24 -1.66
C LYS A 349 -8.14 23.01 -3.14
N ALA A 350 -8.71 21.87 -3.50
CA ALA A 350 -9.24 21.60 -4.84
C ALA A 350 -10.74 21.30 -4.78
N VAL A 351 -11.42 21.63 -5.88
CA VAL A 351 -12.82 21.25 -6.11
C VAL A 351 -12.90 20.58 -7.46
N GLU A 352 -13.41 19.36 -7.49
CA GLU A 352 -13.55 18.53 -8.69
C GLU A 352 -15.00 18.09 -8.82
N THR A 353 -15.47 17.90 -10.05
CA THR A 353 -16.78 17.30 -10.33
C THR A 353 -16.54 15.91 -10.91
N TRP A 354 -17.00 14.89 -10.19
CA TRP A 354 -16.96 13.50 -10.61
C TRP A 354 -18.26 13.14 -11.37
N ALA A 355 -18.42 11.87 -11.73
CA ALA A 355 -19.64 11.35 -12.33
C ALA A 355 -20.89 11.74 -11.49
N ASP A 356 -22.05 11.81 -12.15
CA ASP A 356 -23.34 12.19 -11.56
C ASP A 356 -23.37 13.58 -10.89
N ASN A 357 -22.50 14.50 -11.35
CA ASN A 357 -22.35 15.84 -10.78
C ASN A 357 -21.99 15.82 -9.28
N VAL A 358 -21.30 14.79 -8.82
CA VAL A 358 -20.78 14.74 -7.45
C VAL A 358 -19.62 15.74 -7.34
N ASN A 359 -19.76 16.75 -6.49
CA ASN A 359 -18.67 17.70 -6.25
C ASN A 359 -17.84 17.22 -5.06
N VAL A 360 -16.53 17.12 -5.27
CA VAL A 360 -15.57 16.70 -4.25
C VAL A 360 -14.65 17.87 -3.94
N THR A 361 -14.67 18.32 -2.70
CA THR A 361 -13.71 19.29 -2.16
C THR A 361 -12.62 18.54 -1.42
N THR A 362 -11.35 18.75 -1.77
CA THR A 362 -10.21 18.14 -1.08
C THR A 362 -9.35 19.23 -0.46
N TYR A 363 -9.21 19.20 0.87
CA TYR A 363 -8.22 19.99 1.62
C TYR A 363 -6.93 19.18 1.73
N ARG A 364 -5.78 19.80 1.44
CA ARG A 364 -4.48 19.15 1.48
C ARG A 364 -3.61 19.83 2.52
N THR A 365 -3.05 19.05 3.44
CA THR A 365 -2.19 19.53 4.50
C THR A 365 -0.92 18.71 4.56
N HIS A 366 0.15 19.36 4.99
CA HIS A 366 1.40 18.73 5.39
C HIS A 366 1.51 18.54 6.90
N ASN A 367 0.51 19.01 7.66
CA ASN A 367 0.48 18.96 9.11
C ASN A 367 -0.29 17.75 9.65
N PRO A 368 0.40 16.75 10.25
CA PRO A 368 -0.25 15.59 10.84
C PRO A 368 -1.13 15.98 12.03
N GLY A 369 -0.85 17.08 12.72
CA GLY A 369 -1.66 17.59 13.83
C GLY A 369 -3.04 18.10 13.40
N LEU A 370 -3.19 18.56 12.14
CA LEU A 370 -4.49 18.94 11.56
C LEU A 370 -5.26 17.70 11.09
N PHE A 371 -4.56 16.70 10.55
CA PHE A 371 -5.17 15.48 10.04
C PHE A 371 -5.58 14.52 11.17
N TRP A 372 -4.68 14.20 12.10
CA TRP A 372 -4.90 13.21 13.19
C TRP A 372 -5.52 13.84 14.44
N THR A 373 -6.28 14.91 14.29
CA THR A 373 -6.97 15.59 15.40
C THR A 373 -7.80 14.62 16.24
N LYS A 374 -7.71 14.78 17.56
CA LYS A 374 -8.59 14.11 18.52
C LYS A 374 -10.05 14.44 18.18
N PRO A 375 -10.98 13.47 18.19
CA PRO A 375 -12.38 13.74 17.93
C PRO A 375 -12.93 14.71 18.97
N VAL A 376 -13.58 15.78 18.52
CA VAL A 376 -14.37 16.66 19.38
C VAL A 376 -15.73 15.99 19.54
N VAL A 377 -15.84 15.08 20.51
CA VAL A 377 -17.13 14.51 20.88
C VAL A 377 -17.91 15.59 21.60
N GLY A 378 -19.06 15.99 21.04
CA GLY A 378 -19.93 16.97 21.68
C GLY A 378 -20.20 16.58 23.13
N VAL A 379 -19.94 17.50 24.05
CA VAL A 379 -20.44 17.40 25.43
C VAL A 379 -21.95 17.21 25.30
N LYS A 380 -22.45 16.06 25.78
CA LYS A 380 -23.88 15.73 25.80
C LYS A 380 -24.72 16.87 26.38
#